data_AF-X1LIJ6-F1
#
_entry.id   AF-X1LIJ6-F1
#
_cell.length_a   1.000
_cell.length_b   1.000
_cell.length_c   1.000
_cell.angle_alpha   90.00
_cell.angle_beta   90.00
_cell.angle_gamma   90.00
#
_symmetry.space_group_name_H-M   'P 1'
#
loop_
_entity.id
_entity.type
_entity.pdbx_description
1 polymer ?
#
loop_
_entity_poly.entity_id
_entity_poly.type
_entity_poly.pdbx_seq_one_letter_code
_entity_poly.pdbx_strand_id
1 'polypeptide(L)'
;RKGGNAADAAIAVAITLTVVECTNNGIGGDAFAIIWDNKSEKLYALNASGKSPKSWNFEYFIKKYKKMPFTGWDSVTVPGAVSGWFELSGRFGRLPFETLFQPAIKYAKKGFHVSPITAKLWKRVIGKYKEFPDFRNNFTFQGRAPEVGEKICFIDQANTLSEIARTKTHSFYRGRLADKIANHAQSTGGFISKEDLLNHQAEWVEPISIHYKGFDIHEIPPNSQGIAVLIMLGILSHLNIEKYLLDSADSIHLQIEAMKLAFADLYQYIS
;
A
#
# COMPACT_ATOMS: atom_id res chain seq x y z
N ARG A 1 18.01 10.78 13.63
CA ARG A 1 19.43 11.22 13.46
C ARG A 1 19.56 12.52 12.64
N LYS A 2 18.84 12.73 11.52
CA LYS A 2 18.87 14.00 10.74
C LYS A 2 17.90 15.10 11.23
N GLY A 3 17.28 14.93 12.39
CA GLY A 3 16.31 15.91 12.93
C GLY A 3 14.86 15.79 12.42
N GLY A 4 14.53 14.75 11.65
CA GLY A 4 13.14 14.47 11.24
C GLY A 4 12.27 13.92 12.38
N ASN A 5 10.96 13.95 12.18
CA ASN A 5 9.95 13.43 13.11
C ASN A 5 9.44 12.03 12.70
N ALA A 6 8.38 11.56 13.37
CA ALA A 6 7.77 10.27 13.09
C ALA A 6 7.23 10.16 11.65
N ALA A 7 6.61 11.22 11.11
CA ALA A 7 6.12 11.25 9.73
C ALA A 7 7.29 11.15 8.73
N ASP A 8 8.35 11.93 8.91
CA ASP A 8 9.56 11.85 8.06
C ASP A 8 10.16 10.43 8.07
N ALA A 9 10.26 9.82 9.25
CA ALA A 9 10.81 8.49 9.41
C ALA A 9 9.93 7.42 8.75
N ALA A 10 8.60 7.49 8.95
CA ALA A 10 7.65 6.56 8.36
C ALA A 10 7.67 6.63 6.83
N ILE A 11 7.69 7.84 6.25
CA ILE A 11 7.77 8.03 4.80
C ILE A 11 9.10 7.50 4.26
N ALA A 12 10.24 7.82 4.88
CA ALA A 12 11.54 7.33 4.45
C ALA A 12 11.64 5.79 4.50
N VAL A 13 11.02 5.16 5.51
CA VAL A 13 10.90 3.70 5.60
C VAL A 13 10.01 3.17 4.48
N ALA A 14 8.80 3.70 4.29
CA ALA A 14 7.88 3.27 3.25
C ALA A 14 8.50 3.32 1.85
N ILE A 15 9.17 4.42 1.50
CA ILE A 15 9.90 4.55 0.23
C ILE A 15 11.00 3.48 0.13
N THR A 16 11.76 3.25 1.20
CA THR A 16 12.84 2.26 1.23
C THR A 16 12.34 0.83 1.08
N LEU A 17 11.20 0.50 1.69
CA LEU A 17 10.58 -0.82 1.59
C LEU A 17 10.17 -1.16 0.15
N THR A 18 9.83 -0.16 -0.68
CA THR A 18 9.60 -0.41 -2.12
C THR A 18 10.82 -0.97 -2.87
N VAL A 19 12.02 -0.84 -2.29
CA VAL A 19 13.27 -1.34 -2.85
C VAL A 19 13.68 -2.65 -2.16
N VAL A 20 13.75 -2.64 -0.82
CA VAL A 20 14.34 -3.76 -0.06
C VAL A 20 13.34 -4.87 0.27
N GLU A 21 12.04 -4.61 0.10
CA GLU A 21 10.94 -5.55 0.33
C GLU A 21 9.92 -5.48 -0.82
N CYS A 22 10.42 -5.58 -2.06
CA CYS A 22 9.65 -5.39 -3.30
C CYS A 22 8.57 -6.45 -3.57
N THR A 23 8.45 -7.48 -2.72
CA THR A 23 7.40 -8.51 -2.84
C THR A 23 6.07 -8.09 -2.23
N ASN A 24 6.08 -7.07 -1.36
CA ASN A 24 4.90 -6.57 -0.64
C ASN A 24 4.69 -5.06 -0.83
N ASN A 25 5.76 -4.32 -1.15
CA ASN A 25 5.73 -2.87 -1.24
C ASN A 25 6.17 -2.40 -2.62
N GLY A 26 5.53 -1.36 -3.16
CA GLY A 26 5.90 -0.81 -4.45
C GLY A 26 5.45 0.63 -4.63
N ILE A 27 6.17 1.37 -5.48
CA ILE A 27 5.78 2.74 -5.89
C ILE A 27 4.44 2.75 -6.67
N GLY A 28 4.06 1.59 -7.22
CA GLY A 28 2.80 1.36 -7.93
C GLY A 28 1.63 0.95 -7.04
N GLY A 29 1.78 0.98 -5.70
CA GLY A 29 0.73 0.59 -4.76
C GLY A 29 -0.02 1.78 -4.15
N ASP A 30 -0.71 1.49 -3.05
CA ASP A 30 -1.51 2.44 -2.26
C ASP A 30 -0.83 2.78 -0.93
N ALA A 31 -1.32 3.82 -0.25
CA ALA A 31 -0.93 4.12 1.13
C ALA A 31 -2.12 4.57 1.97
N PHE A 32 -2.11 4.19 3.24
CA PHE A 32 -3.03 4.66 4.26
C PHE A 32 -2.22 5.07 5.49
N ALA A 33 -2.67 6.09 6.22
CA ALA A 33 -2.00 6.52 7.45
C ALA A 33 -2.99 7.04 8.48
N ILE A 34 -2.77 6.70 9.75
CA ILE A 34 -3.37 7.34 10.92
C ILE A 34 -2.24 8.02 11.69
N ILE A 35 -2.38 9.31 11.96
CA ILE A 35 -1.32 10.15 12.50
C ILE A 35 -1.88 11.02 13.62
N TRP A 36 -1.29 10.88 14.79
CA TRP A 36 -1.50 11.82 15.89
C TRP A 36 -0.53 13.00 15.75
N ASP A 37 -1.07 14.22 15.67
CA ASP A 37 -0.26 15.44 15.70
C ASP A 37 -0.33 16.08 17.09
N ASN A 38 0.79 16.04 17.82
CA ASN A 38 0.93 16.66 19.13
C ASN A 38 0.75 18.18 19.12
N LYS A 39 0.95 18.85 17.97
CA LYS A 39 0.80 20.32 17.92
C LYS A 39 -0.66 20.73 17.92
N SER A 40 -1.50 20.01 17.19
CA SER A 40 -2.94 20.27 17.11
C SER A 40 -3.76 19.45 18.10
N GLU A 41 -3.14 18.47 18.78
CA GLU A 41 -3.80 17.46 19.63
C GLU A 41 -4.96 16.76 18.89
N LYS A 42 -4.70 16.38 17.64
CA LYS A 42 -5.70 15.76 16.76
C LYS A 42 -5.17 14.52 16.08
N LEU A 43 -6.08 13.58 15.85
CA LEU A 43 -5.86 12.42 15.01
C LEU A 43 -6.27 12.76 13.57
N TYR A 44 -5.43 12.42 12.62
CA TYR A 44 -5.68 12.57 11.19
C TYR A 44 -5.60 11.22 10.50
N ALA A 45 -6.48 10.97 9.54
CA ALA A 45 -6.38 9.83 8.64
C ALA A 45 -6.19 10.28 7.19
N LEU A 46 -5.34 9.57 6.46
CA LEU A 46 -5.12 9.74 5.03
C LEU A 46 -5.44 8.45 4.30
N ASN A 47 -6.29 8.55 3.29
CA ASN A 47 -6.52 7.53 2.28
C ASN A 47 -5.84 7.96 0.99
N ALA A 48 -4.71 7.31 0.67
CA ALA A 48 -4.02 7.46 -0.60
C ALA A 48 -4.06 6.15 -1.38
N SER A 49 -5.22 5.47 -1.37
CA SER A 49 -5.53 4.47 -2.38
C SER A 49 -5.96 5.16 -3.67
N GLY A 50 -5.59 4.61 -4.81
CA GLY A 50 -6.06 5.17 -6.07
C GLY A 50 -7.33 4.54 -6.59
N LYS A 51 -7.98 5.31 -7.47
CA LYS A 51 -9.28 4.98 -8.03
C LYS A 51 -9.13 4.03 -9.22
N SER A 52 -10.23 3.34 -9.55
CA SER A 52 -10.35 2.67 -10.84
C SER A 52 -10.17 3.67 -11.99
N PRO A 53 -9.52 3.27 -13.10
CA PRO A 53 -9.52 4.05 -14.33
C PRO A 53 -10.92 4.49 -14.75
N LYS A 54 -11.06 5.74 -15.22
CA LYS A 54 -12.32 6.33 -15.68
C LYS A 54 -12.98 5.55 -16.82
N SER A 55 -12.18 4.83 -17.59
CA SER A 55 -12.62 4.00 -18.72
C SER A 55 -13.20 2.64 -18.31
N TRP A 56 -13.10 2.25 -17.03
CA TRP A 56 -13.67 0.99 -16.56
C TRP A 56 -15.19 0.97 -16.68
N ASN A 57 -15.70 -0.17 -17.16
CA ASN A 57 -17.12 -0.39 -17.39
C ASN A 57 -17.58 -1.63 -16.62
N PHE A 58 -18.57 -1.48 -15.75
CA PHE A 58 -19.12 -2.57 -14.95
C PHE A 58 -19.54 -3.79 -15.79
N GLU A 59 -20.19 -3.58 -16.95
CA GLU A 59 -20.63 -4.68 -17.83
C GLU A 59 -19.46 -5.51 -18.35
N TYR A 60 -18.32 -4.88 -18.65
CA TYR A 60 -17.13 -5.59 -19.11
C TYR A 60 -16.65 -6.58 -18.04
N PHE A 61 -16.63 -6.16 -16.76
CA PHE A 61 -16.16 -7.01 -15.67
C PHE A 61 -17.12 -8.16 -15.38
N ILE A 62 -18.43 -7.93 -15.31
CA ILE A 62 -19.39 -9.02 -15.03
C ILE A 62 -19.50 -10.04 -16.16
N LYS A 63 -19.25 -9.63 -17.42
CA LYS A 63 -19.22 -10.54 -18.57
C LYS A 63 -17.95 -11.39 -18.57
N LYS A 64 -16.81 -10.80 -18.19
CA LYS A 64 -15.49 -11.45 -18.24
C LYS A 64 -15.17 -12.29 -17.00
N TYR A 65 -15.66 -11.87 -15.84
CA TYR A 65 -15.25 -12.41 -14.56
C TYR A 65 -16.42 -12.71 -13.63
N LYS A 66 -16.36 -13.87 -12.95
CA LYS A 66 -17.22 -14.17 -11.81
C LYS A 66 -16.72 -13.51 -10.51
N LYS A 67 -15.42 -13.26 -10.43
CA LYS A 67 -14.71 -12.56 -9.35
C LYS A 67 -13.53 -11.82 -9.96
N MET A 68 -13.17 -10.67 -9.42
CA MET A 68 -12.03 -9.89 -9.91
C MET A 68 -10.76 -10.75 -9.94
N PRO A 69 -9.95 -10.64 -11.01
CA PRO A 69 -8.71 -11.39 -11.11
C PRO A 69 -7.68 -10.88 -10.09
N PHE A 70 -6.78 -11.76 -9.65
CA PHE A 70 -5.66 -11.39 -8.77
C PHE A 70 -4.45 -10.82 -9.52
N THR A 71 -4.43 -10.91 -10.85
CA THR A 71 -3.28 -10.56 -11.69
C THR A 71 -3.74 -10.00 -13.04
N GLY A 72 -2.95 -9.11 -13.62
CA GLY A 72 -3.23 -8.47 -14.91
C GLY A 72 -3.86 -7.09 -14.74
N TRP A 73 -3.98 -6.35 -15.84
CA TRP A 73 -4.40 -4.94 -15.80
C TRP A 73 -5.78 -4.69 -15.23
N ASP A 74 -6.70 -5.65 -15.38
CA ASP A 74 -8.06 -5.57 -14.86
C ASP A 74 -8.11 -5.52 -13.32
N SER A 75 -6.98 -5.74 -12.62
CA SER A 75 -6.86 -5.59 -11.17
C SER A 75 -5.99 -4.41 -10.73
N VAL A 76 -5.61 -3.51 -11.65
CA VAL A 76 -4.68 -2.40 -11.36
C VAL A 76 -5.45 -1.07 -11.35
N THR A 77 -5.45 -0.40 -10.20
CA THR A 77 -5.96 0.96 -10.01
C THR A 77 -4.83 1.98 -10.16
N VAL A 78 -5.16 3.27 -10.16
CA VAL A 78 -4.14 4.32 -10.16
C VAL A 78 -3.24 4.20 -8.92
N PRO A 79 -1.90 4.28 -9.02
CA PRO A 79 -1.06 4.19 -7.82
C PRO A 79 -1.17 5.42 -6.90
N GLY A 80 -1.54 5.21 -5.64
CA GLY A 80 -1.72 6.31 -4.69
C GLY A 80 -0.58 6.53 -3.67
N ALA A 81 0.33 5.56 -3.49
CA ALA A 81 1.38 5.62 -2.46
C ALA A 81 2.23 6.90 -2.52
N VAL A 82 2.64 7.31 -3.73
CA VAL A 82 3.50 8.49 -3.94
C VAL A 82 2.80 9.80 -3.54
N SER A 83 1.50 9.94 -3.85
CA SER A 83 0.71 11.09 -3.38
C SER A 83 0.58 11.08 -1.86
N GLY A 84 0.41 9.90 -1.25
CA GLY A 84 0.34 9.77 0.20
C GLY A 84 1.60 10.29 0.88
N TRP A 85 2.77 9.87 0.41
CA TRP A 85 4.05 10.36 0.94
C TRP A 85 4.20 11.87 0.83
N PHE A 86 3.74 12.46 -0.28
CA PHE A 86 3.83 13.89 -0.50
C PHE A 86 2.91 14.69 0.41
N GLU A 87 1.64 14.29 0.53
CA GLU A 87 0.68 14.92 1.44
C GLU A 87 1.14 14.84 2.90
N LEU A 88 1.60 13.67 3.34
CA LEU A 88 2.12 13.48 4.69
C LEU A 88 3.37 14.34 4.94
N SER A 89 4.31 14.38 3.99
CA SER A 89 5.50 15.21 4.10
C SER A 89 5.18 16.70 4.11
N GLY A 90 4.21 17.15 3.31
CA GLY A 90 3.81 18.55 3.25
C GLY A 90 3.12 19.01 4.52
N ARG A 91 2.24 18.18 5.09
CA ARG A 91 1.46 18.52 6.29
C ARG A 91 2.24 18.35 7.59
N PHE A 92 2.96 17.25 7.72
CA PHE A 92 3.60 16.85 8.97
C PHE A 92 5.12 16.76 8.90
N GLY A 93 5.74 16.77 7.71
CA GLY A 93 7.18 16.60 7.57
C GLY A 93 7.98 17.76 8.15
N ARG A 94 9.20 17.46 8.62
CA ARG A 94 10.18 18.47 9.07
C ARG A 94 11.40 18.52 8.14
N LEU A 95 11.67 17.46 7.40
CA LEU A 95 12.77 17.40 6.44
C LEU A 95 12.29 17.76 5.02
N PRO A 96 13.19 18.24 4.15
CA PRO A 96 12.87 18.36 2.72
C PRO A 96 12.46 16.99 2.16
N PHE A 97 11.37 16.95 1.39
CA PHE A 97 10.80 15.72 0.82
C PHE A 97 11.84 14.85 0.13
N GLU A 98 12.75 15.47 -0.63
CA GLU A 98 13.83 14.82 -1.37
C GLU A 98 14.80 14.05 -0.46
N THR A 99 14.98 14.53 0.78
CA THR A 99 15.85 13.88 1.77
C THR A 99 15.33 12.50 2.16
N LEU A 100 14.00 12.32 2.15
CA LEU A 100 13.34 11.07 2.55
C LEU A 100 13.61 9.92 1.57
N PHE A 101 13.93 10.24 0.31
CA PHE A 101 14.23 9.25 -0.74
C PHE A 101 15.68 8.77 -0.71
N GLN A 102 16.60 9.49 -0.06
CA GLN A 102 18.03 9.20 -0.12
C GLN A 102 18.40 7.76 0.28
N PRO A 103 17.82 7.16 1.34
CA PRO A 103 18.12 5.78 1.71
C PRO A 103 17.70 4.80 0.62
N ALA A 104 16.47 4.93 0.09
CA ALA A 104 15.93 4.08 -0.95
C ALA A 104 16.74 4.17 -2.25
N ILE A 105 17.08 5.38 -2.70
CA ILE A 105 17.94 5.61 -3.88
C ILE A 105 19.31 4.97 -3.68
N LYS A 106 19.90 5.09 -2.48
CA LYS A 106 21.19 4.47 -2.17
C LYS A 106 21.11 2.95 -2.24
N TYR A 107 20.10 2.33 -1.65
CA TYR A 107 19.92 0.87 -1.71
C TYR A 107 19.64 0.40 -3.14
N ALA A 108 18.79 1.09 -3.89
CA ALA A 108 18.48 0.74 -5.27
C ALA A 108 19.73 0.82 -6.16
N LYS A 109 20.57 1.85 -5.99
CA LYS A 109 21.77 2.07 -6.80
C LYS A 109 22.98 1.24 -6.39
N LYS A 110 23.27 1.15 -5.08
CA LYS A 110 24.46 0.44 -4.56
C LYS A 110 24.21 -1.03 -4.26
N GLY A 111 22.93 -1.41 -4.24
CA GLY A 111 22.43 -2.73 -3.92
C GLY A 111 22.28 -3.01 -2.43
N PHE A 112 21.54 -4.08 -2.15
CA PHE A 112 21.28 -4.61 -0.81
C PHE A 112 21.32 -6.14 -0.84
N HIS A 113 21.58 -6.76 0.31
CA HIS A 113 21.55 -8.22 0.45
C HIS A 113 20.11 -8.68 0.74
N VAL A 114 19.63 -9.66 -0.01
CA VAL A 114 18.25 -10.14 0.10
C VAL A 114 18.04 -10.88 1.43
N SER A 115 16.99 -10.50 2.17
CA SER A 115 16.64 -11.13 3.44
C SER A 115 16.00 -12.53 3.25
N PRO A 116 16.03 -13.41 4.27
CA PRO A 116 15.41 -14.73 4.18
C PRO A 116 13.92 -14.72 3.78
N ILE A 117 13.14 -13.80 4.34
CA ILE A 117 11.71 -13.68 4.04
C ILE A 117 11.49 -13.15 2.63
N THR A 118 12.24 -12.11 2.24
CA THR A 118 12.15 -11.54 0.90
C THR A 118 12.50 -12.59 -0.16
N ALA A 119 13.59 -13.35 -0.01
CA ALA A 119 13.98 -14.40 -0.96
C ALA A 119 12.89 -15.48 -1.10
N LYS A 120 12.30 -15.91 0.02
CA LYS A 120 11.20 -16.89 0.03
C LYS A 120 9.97 -16.39 -0.72
N LEU A 121 9.56 -15.14 -0.50
CA LEU A 121 8.42 -14.53 -1.19
C LEU A 121 8.74 -14.29 -2.67
N TRP A 122 9.96 -13.87 -3.00
CA TRP A 122 10.40 -13.61 -4.36
C TRP A 122 10.33 -14.86 -5.24
N LYS A 123 10.79 -16.00 -4.71
CA LYS A 123 10.67 -17.31 -5.36
C LYS A 123 9.22 -17.67 -5.70
N ARG A 124 8.28 -17.36 -4.80
CA ARG A 124 6.84 -17.62 -5.03
C ARG A 124 6.27 -16.74 -6.14
N VAL A 125 6.62 -15.46 -6.17
CA VAL A 125 6.05 -14.51 -7.15
C VAL A 125 6.60 -14.70 -8.55
N ILE A 126 7.85 -15.13 -8.72
CA ILE A 126 8.42 -15.41 -10.05
C ILE A 126 7.65 -16.52 -10.78
N GLY A 127 7.26 -17.59 -10.07
CA GLY A 127 6.42 -18.63 -10.65
C GLY A 127 5.03 -18.12 -11.07
N LYS A 128 4.46 -17.20 -10.28
CA LYS A 128 3.13 -16.61 -10.52
C LYS A 128 3.10 -15.65 -11.71
N TYR A 129 4.17 -14.87 -11.91
CA TYR A 129 4.24 -13.80 -12.90
C TYR A 129 5.10 -14.13 -14.12
N LYS A 130 5.43 -15.40 -14.34
CA LYS A 130 6.26 -15.86 -15.48
C LYS A 130 5.71 -15.45 -16.85
N GLU A 131 4.40 -15.26 -16.98
CA GLU A 131 3.74 -14.88 -18.24
C GLU A 131 3.87 -13.38 -18.55
N PHE A 132 4.40 -12.57 -17.63
CA PHE A 132 4.62 -11.13 -17.82
C PHE A 132 6.10 -10.87 -18.16
N PRO A 133 6.45 -10.58 -19.44
CA PRO A 133 7.85 -10.39 -19.84
C PRO A 133 8.55 -9.26 -19.08
N ASP A 134 7.86 -8.13 -18.86
CA ASP A 134 8.42 -6.99 -18.13
C ASP A 134 8.75 -7.33 -16.68
N PHE A 135 7.90 -8.14 -16.02
CA PHE A 135 8.20 -8.63 -14.69
C PHE A 135 9.46 -9.49 -14.71
N ARG A 136 9.57 -10.46 -15.63
CA ARG A 136 10.75 -11.33 -15.73
C ARG A 136 12.02 -10.53 -15.96
N ASN A 137 11.99 -9.58 -16.88
CA ASN A 137 13.17 -8.78 -17.24
C ASN A 137 13.68 -7.90 -16.09
N ASN A 138 12.80 -7.47 -15.19
CA ASN A 138 13.15 -6.52 -14.12
C ASN A 138 13.29 -7.16 -12.74
N PHE A 139 12.66 -8.31 -12.50
CA PHE A 139 12.62 -8.97 -11.18
C PHE A 139 13.22 -10.37 -11.16
N THR A 140 13.86 -10.82 -12.25
CA THR A 140 14.70 -12.02 -12.23
C THR A 140 16.17 -11.64 -12.43
N PHE A 141 17.04 -12.29 -11.68
CA PHE A 141 18.49 -12.13 -11.77
C PHE A 141 19.04 -13.46 -12.28
N GLN A 142 19.71 -13.43 -13.43
CA GLN A 142 20.15 -14.66 -14.13
C GLN A 142 18.97 -15.63 -14.42
N GLY A 143 17.78 -15.09 -14.70
CA GLY A 143 16.57 -15.88 -15.01
C GLY A 143 15.89 -16.53 -13.79
N ARG A 144 16.35 -16.25 -12.57
CA ARG A 144 15.79 -16.82 -11.33
C ARG A 144 15.53 -15.74 -10.27
N ALA A 145 14.89 -16.16 -9.17
CA ALA A 145 14.83 -15.36 -7.95
C ALA A 145 16.24 -15.22 -7.33
N PRO A 146 16.56 -14.09 -6.70
CA PRO A 146 17.78 -13.97 -5.93
C PRO A 146 17.72 -14.86 -4.68
N GLU A 147 18.88 -15.37 -4.26
CA GLU A 147 19.03 -16.18 -3.06
C GLU A 147 19.22 -15.33 -1.80
N VAL A 148 19.08 -15.96 -0.64
CA VAL A 148 19.34 -15.30 0.65
C VAL A 148 20.78 -14.79 0.70
N GLY A 149 20.96 -13.52 1.06
CA GLY A 149 22.27 -12.88 1.12
C GLY A 149 22.83 -12.46 -0.25
N GLU A 150 22.18 -12.81 -1.36
CA GLU A 150 22.59 -12.33 -2.69
C GLU A 150 22.42 -10.82 -2.76
N LYS A 151 23.39 -10.13 -3.35
CA LYS A 151 23.35 -8.68 -3.50
C LYS A 151 22.72 -8.30 -4.84
N ILE A 152 21.64 -7.53 -4.79
CA ILE A 152 20.91 -7.08 -5.99
C ILE A 152 20.81 -5.56 -6.04
N CYS A 153 20.61 -5.02 -7.25
CA CYS A 153 20.46 -3.59 -7.53
C CYS A 153 19.26 -3.34 -8.44
N PHE A 154 18.62 -2.17 -8.29
CA PHE A 154 17.49 -1.71 -9.10
C PHE A 154 17.79 -0.31 -9.66
N ILE A 155 18.63 -0.23 -10.69
CA ILE A 155 19.10 1.07 -11.21
C ILE A 155 17.96 1.93 -11.76
N ASP A 156 17.00 1.33 -12.44
CA ASP A 156 15.85 2.04 -13.02
C ASP A 156 14.89 2.55 -11.95
N GLN A 157 14.72 1.79 -10.87
CA GLN A 157 13.96 2.26 -9.71
C GLN A 157 14.70 3.40 -9.00
N ALA A 158 16.04 3.36 -8.89
CA ALA A 158 16.83 4.46 -8.32
C ALA A 158 16.63 5.75 -9.13
N ASN A 159 16.62 5.66 -10.46
CA ASN A 159 16.37 6.79 -11.35
C ASN A 159 14.95 7.33 -11.20
N THR A 160 13.96 6.43 -11.13
CA THR A 160 12.54 6.77 -10.92
C THR A 160 12.34 7.49 -9.60
N LEU A 161 12.87 6.95 -8.49
CA LEU A 161 12.80 7.55 -7.16
C LEU A 161 13.49 8.92 -7.11
N SER A 162 14.63 9.07 -7.79
CA SER A 162 15.33 10.36 -7.89
C SER A 162 14.49 11.41 -8.62
N GLU A 163 13.77 11.01 -9.67
CA GLU A 163 12.89 11.91 -10.41
C GLU A 163 11.63 12.28 -9.62
N ILE A 164 11.01 11.32 -8.93
CA ILE A 164 9.88 11.58 -8.02
C ILE A 164 10.28 12.59 -6.96
N ALA A 165 11.42 12.38 -6.31
CA ALA A 165 11.97 13.30 -5.30
C ALA A 165 12.15 14.70 -5.88
N ARG A 166 12.97 14.83 -6.92
CA ARG A 166 13.32 16.13 -7.54
C ARG A 166 12.11 16.90 -8.05
N THR A 167 11.10 16.20 -8.55
CA THR A 167 9.90 16.83 -9.13
C THR A 167 8.75 16.94 -8.14
N LYS A 168 8.94 16.55 -6.87
CA LYS A 168 7.90 16.55 -5.84
C LYS A 168 6.62 15.89 -6.35
N THR A 169 6.76 14.67 -6.87
CA THR A 169 5.69 13.85 -7.50
C THR A 169 5.17 14.31 -8.86
N HIS A 170 5.48 15.52 -9.32
CA HIS A 170 4.93 16.04 -10.58
C HIS A 170 5.20 15.10 -11.76
N SER A 171 6.40 14.53 -11.88
CA SER A 171 6.67 13.60 -12.98
C SER A 171 5.78 12.35 -12.92
N PHE A 172 5.51 11.83 -11.72
CA PHE A 172 4.75 10.59 -11.50
C PHE A 172 3.27 10.71 -11.90
N TYR A 173 2.65 11.85 -11.61
CA TYR A 173 1.22 12.07 -11.86
C TYR A 173 0.92 12.91 -13.10
N ARG A 174 1.85 13.76 -13.55
CA ARG A 174 1.58 14.76 -14.61
C ARG A 174 2.61 14.79 -15.73
N GLY A 175 3.84 14.36 -15.44
CA GLY A 175 4.97 14.48 -16.36
C GLY A 175 5.38 13.16 -17.01
N ARG A 176 6.69 13.01 -17.20
CA ARG A 176 7.31 11.94 -17.98
C ARG A 176 7.01 10.54 -17.45
N LEU A 177 6.99 10.35 -16.12
CA LEU A 177 6.66 9.05 -15.54
C LEU A 177 5.17 8.72 -15.73
N ALA A 178 4.28 9.72 -15.63
CA ALA A 178 2.87 9.53 -15.93
C ALA A 178 2.64 9.09 -17.39
N ASP A 179 3.34 9.73 -18.33
CA ASP A 179 3.33 9.33 -19.75
C ASP A 179 3.81 7.88 -19.93
N LYS A 180 4.89 7.49 -19.23
CA LYS A 180 5.40 6.11 -19.28
C LYS A 180 4.39 5.10 -18.76
N ILE A 181 3.73 5.38 -17.64
CA ILE A 181 2.71 4.49 -17.05
C ILE A 181 1.54 4.35 -18.01
N ALA A 182 0.98 5.45 -18.50
CA ALA A 182 -0.16 5.45 -19.41
C ALA A 182 0.15 4.75 -20.75
N ASN A 183 1.32 5.03 -21.35
CA ASN A 183 1.73 4.40 -22.61
C ASN A 183 1.99 2.90 -22.43
N HIS A 184 2.55 2.50 -21.29
CA HIS A 184 2.77 1.09 -20.99
C HIS A 184 1.44 0.35 -20.77
N ALA A 185 0.52 0.94 -20.00
CA ALA A 185 -0.84 0.42 -19.85
C ALA A 185 -1.50 0.26 -21.23
N GLN A 186 -1.57 1.31 -22.03
CA GLN A 186 -2.18 1.26 -23.36
C GLN A 186 -1.56 0.19 -24.27
N SER A 187 -0.24 0.08 -24.31
CA SER A 187 0.46 -0.88 -25.19
C SER A 187 0.38 -2.33 -24.72
N THR A 188 0.03 -2.57 -23.46
CA THR A 188 -0.05 -3.93 -22.86
C THR A 188 -1.45 -4.31 -22.40
N GLY A 189 -2.48 -3.57 -22.82
CA GLY A 189 -3.90 -3.89 -22.59
C GLY A 189 -4.47 -3.39 -21.26
N GLY A 190 -3.82 -2.42 -20.63
CA GLY A 190 -4.29 -1.71 -19.45
C GLY A 190 -5.08 -0.44 -19.73
N PHE A 191 -5.80 0.00 -18.69
CA PHE A 191 -6.81 1.07 -18.79
C PHE A 191 -6.40 2.38 -18.13
N ILE A 192 -5.31 2.40 -17.34
CA ILE A 192 -4.82 3.63 -16.71
C ILE A 192 -4.38 4.60 -17.78
N SER A 193 -5.07 5.73 -17.86
CA SER A 193 -4.72 6.84 -18.75
C SER A 193 -3.89 7.90 -18.02
N LYS A 194 -3.32 8.83 -18.79
CA LYS A 194 -2.68 10.02 -18.24
C LYS A 194 -3.69 10.90 -17.49
N GLU A 195 -4.94 10.95 -17.94
CA GLU A 195 -6.01 11.70 -17.27
C GLU A 195 -6.31 11.12 -15.89
N ASP A 196 -6.31 9.78 -15.76
CA ASP A 196 -6.51 9.11 -14.47
C ASP A 196 -5.40 9.47 -13.46
N LEU A 197 -4.14 9.45 -13.91
CA LEU A 197 -2.98 9.84 -13.10
C LEU A 197 -3.02 11.32 -12.72
N LEU A 198 -3.42 12.19 -13.65
CA LEU A 198 -3.52 13.64 -13.43
C LEU A 198 -4.57 14.00 -12.37
N ASN A 199 -5.70 13.29 -12.39
CA ASN A 199 -6.85 13.53 -11.51
C ASN A 199 -6.73 12.82 -10.15
N HIS A 200 -5.73 11.96 -9.98
CA HIS A 200 -5.49 11.28 -8.71
C HIS A 200 -5.10 12.26 -7.61
N GLN A 201 -5.71 12.09 -6.44
CA GLN A 201 -5.42 12.84 -5.22
C GLN A 201 -5.61 11.93 -4.02
N ALA A 202 -4.75 12.07 -3.00
CA ALA A 202 -4.98 11.46 -1.71
C ALA A 202 -6.04 12.26 -0.94
N GLU A 203 -6.78 11.59 -0.09
CA GLU A 203 -7.93 12.14 0.63
C GLU A 203 -7.69 12.11 2.14
N TRP A 204 -7.81 13.26 2.79
CA TRP A 204 -7.86 13.35 4.24
C TRP A 204 -9.27 12.99 4.70
N VAL A 205 -9.38 11.92 5.46
CA VAL A 205 -10.65 11.34 5.90
C VAL A 205 -10.77 11.41 7.41
N GLU A 206 -12.01 11.43 7.91
CA GLU A 206 -12.26 11.28 9.34
C GLU A 206 -12.15 9.79 9.71
N PRO A 207 -11.31 9.42 10.71
CA PRO A 207 -11.24 8.05 11.20
C PRO A 207 -12.60 7.59 11.76
N ILE A 208 -12.91 6.31 11.60
CA ILE A 208 -14.00 5.66 12.33
C ILE A 208 -13.44 5.05 13.61
N SER A 209 -14.25 4.97 14.67
CA SER A 209 -13.75 4.48 15.96
C SER A 209 -14.80 3.81 16.84
N ILE A 210 -14.31 3.03 17.79
CA ILE A 210 -15.09 2.51 18.92
C ILE A 210 -14.32 2.72 20.23
N HIS A 211 -15.05 2.99 21.31
CA HIS A 211 -14.48 2.92 22.66
C HIS A 211 -14.55 1.48 23.16
N TYR A 212 -13.40 0.89 23.48
CA TYR A 212 -13.30 -0.49 23.95
C TYR A 212 -12.36 -0.57 25.15
N LYS A 213 -12.92 -0.95 26.31
CA LYS A 213 -12.18 -1.20 27.57
C LYS A 213 -11.21 -0.07 27.95
N GLY A 214 -11.64 1.19 27.84
CA GLY A 214 -10.85 2.36 28.24
C GLY A 214 -9.95 2.93 27.15
N PHE A 215 -9.99 2.38 25.93
CA PHE A 215 -9.23 2.85 24.79
C PHE A 215 -10.15 3.22 23.63
N ASP A 216 -9.79 4.27 22.90
CA ASP A 216 -10.40 4.56 21.59
C ASP A 216 -9.59 3.85 20.50
N ILE A 217 -10.25 3.00 19.75
CA ILE A 217 -9.65 2.24 18.65
C ILE A 217 -10.13 2.86 17.36
N HIS A 218 -9.17 3.35 16.57
CA HIS A 218 -9.42 4.09 15.34
C HIS A 218 -8.99 3.29 14.12
N GLU A 219 -9.81 3.35 13.08
CA GLU A 219 -9.58 2.68 11.81
C GLU A 219 -9.82 3.66 10.65
N ILE A 220 -9.21 3.36 9.50
CA ILE A 220 -9.50 4.10 8.26
C ILE A 220 -10.92 3.73 7.81
N PRO A 221 -11.78 4.70 7.42
CA PRO A 221 -13.11 4.40 6.89
C PRO A 221 -13.04 3.62 5.55
N PRO A 222 -14.19 3.15 5.03
CA PRO A 222 -14.29 2.65 3.66
C PRO A 222 -13.63 3.63 2.65
N ASN A 223 -12.93 3.17 1.62
CA ASN A 223 -12.84 1.81 1.07
C ASN A 223 -11.89 0.84 1.81
N SER A 224 -11.39 1.18 3.01
CA SER A 224 -10.70 0.21 3.87
C SER A 224 -11.67 -0.79 4.51
N GLN A 225 -11.14 -1.90 5.03
CA GLN A 225 -11.89 -2.94 5.73
C GLN A 225 -11.79 -2.85 7.27
N GLY A 226 -11.19 -1.78 7.81
CA GLY A 226 -10.94 -1.63 9.26
C GLY A 226 -12.20 -1.65 10.12
N ILE A 227 -13.36 -1.26 9.58
CA ILE A 227 -14.66 -1.36 10.26
C ILE A 227 -14.99 -2.78 10.74
N ALA A 228 -14.47 -3.84 10.10
CA ALA A 228 -14.65 -5.20 10.57
C ALA A 228 -14.07 -5.38 11.98
N VAL A 229 -12.92 -4.77 12.29
CA VAL A 229 -12.32 -4.77 13.64
C VAL A 229 -13.24 -4.08 14.64
N LEU A 230 -13.81 -2.93 14.26
CA LEU A 230 -14.72 -2.19 15.13
C LEU A 230 -16.02 -2.97 15.42
N ILE A 231 -16.57 -3.66 14.41
CA ILE A 231 -17.75 -4.54 14.58
C ILE A 231 -17.40 -5.70 15.52
N MET A 232 -16.26 -6.38 15.30
CA MET A 232 -15.79 -7.47 16.16
C MET A 232 -15.69 -7.02 17.63
N LEU A 233 -15.04 -5.88 17.88
CA LEU A 233 -14.89 -5.34 19.23
C LEU A 233 -16.22 -4.88 19.83
N GLY A 234 -17.12 -4.34 19.03
CA GLY A 234 -18.49 -4.02 19.44
C GLY A 234 -19.24 -5.25 19.94
N ILE A 235 -19.19 -6.36 19.20
CA ILE A 235 -19.79 -7.63 19.62
C ILE A 235 -19.14 -8.15 20.92
N LEU A 236 -17.80 -8.21 20.94
CA LEU A 236 -17.05 -8.72 22.10
C LEU A 236 -17.27 -7.90 23.38
N SER A 237 -17.58 -6.60 23.25
CA SER A 237 -17.88 -5.73 24.39
C SER A 237 -19.08 -6.21 25.22
N HIS A 238 -19.97 -7.01 24.63
CA HIS A 238 -21.15 -7.58 25.28
C HIS A 238 -20.94 -8.98 25.87
N LEU A 239 -19.78 -9.60 25.63
CA LEU A 239 -19.57 -11.03 25.90
C LEU A 239 -18.67 -11.32 27.12
N ASN A 240 -18.21 -10.27 27.83
CA ASN A 240 -17.33 -10.38 29.01
C ASN A 240 -16.15 -11.33 28.79
N ILE A 241 -15.48 -11.21 27.64
CA ILE A 241 -14.41 -12.12 27.21
C ILE A 241 -13.27 -12.24 28.24
N GLU A 242 -13.06 -11.21 29.07
CA GLU A 242 -12.06 -11.19 30.14
C GLU A 242 -12.25 -12.25 31.24
N LYS A 243 -13.44 -12.87 31.33
CA LYS A 243 -13.69 -13.97 32.27
C LYS A 243 -12.99 -15.26 31.86
N TYR A 244 -12.65 -15.39 30.59
CA TYR A 244 -11.98 -16.56 30.05
C TYR A 244 -10.47 -16.35 30.03
N LEU A 245 -9.72 -17.43 30.24
CA LEU A 245 -8.26 -17.40 30.12
C LEU A 245 -7.87 -17.03 28.68
N LEU A 246 -6.78 -16.28 28.55
CA LEU A 246 -6.16 -16.01 27.26
C LEU A 246 -5.94 -17.32 26.50
N ASP A 247 -6.33 -17.34 25.23
CA ASP A 247 -6.24 -18.50 24.32
C ASP A 247 -6.98 -19.76 24.78
N SER A 248 -7.92 -19.66 25.73
CA SER A 248 -8.84 -20.75 26.05
C SER A 248 -9.84 -21.01 24.91
N ALA A 249 -10.40 -22.21 24.87
CA ALA A 249 -11.40 -22.59 23.88
C ALA A 249 -12.58 -21.60 23.85
N ASP A 250 -13.06 -21.18 25.02
CA ASP A 250 -14.16 -20.22 25.13
C ASP A 250 -13.78 -18.83 24.60
N SER A 251 -12.60 -18.32 24.98
CA SER A 251 -12.10 -17.02 24.49
C SER A 251 -11.95 -17.02 22.97
N ILE A 252 -11.35 -18.07 22.41
CA ILE A 252 -11.17 -18.23 20.96
C ILE A 252 -12.52 -18.40 20.26
N HIS A 253 -13.45 -19.17 20.82
CA HIS A 253 -14.78 -19.37 20.25
C HIS A 253 -15.51 -18.04 20.08
N LEU A 254 -15.54 -17.19 21.10
CA LEU A 254 -16.20 -15.89 21.03
C LEU A 254 -15.55 -14.96 20.00
N GLN A 255 -14.21 -14.96 19.91
CA GLN A 255 -13.49 -14.18 18.90
C GLN A 255 -13.80 -14.68 17.48
N ILE A 256 -13.85 -15.99 17.26
CA ILE A 256 -14.18 -16.59 15.96
C ILE A 256 -15.62 -16.22 15.55
N GLU A 257 -16.60 -16.35 16.44
CA GLU A 257 -17.99 -16.04 16.11
C GLU A 257 -18.18 -14.54 15.85
N ALA A 258 -17.55 -13.65 16.63
CA ALA A 258 -17.56 -12.21 16.36
C ALA A 258 -16.91 -11.89 15.00
N MET A 259 -15.80 -12.54 14.67
CA MET A 259 -15.11 -12.39 13.38
C MET A 259 -15.99 -12.83 12.21
N LYS A 260 -16.66 -13.99 12.30
CA LYS A 260 -17.57 -14.48 11.25
C LYS A 260 -18.68 -13.46 10.94
N LEU A 261 -19.30 -12.91 11.99
CA LEU A 261 -20.37 -11.92 11.84
C LEU A 261 -19.84 -10.62 11.22
N ALA A 262 -18.71 -10.11 11.70
CA ALA A 262 -18.10 -8.90 11.15
C ALA A 262 -17.71 -9.04 9.67
N PHE A 263 -17.15 -10.19 9.27
CA PHE A 263 -16.82 -10.45 7.87
C PHE A 263 -18.07 -10.66 7.01
N ALA A 264 -19.15 -11.24 7.55
CA ALA A 264 -20.42 -11.35 6.83
C ALA A 264 -20.97 -9.96 6.45
N ASP A 265 -20.96 -9.02 7.40
CA ASP A 265 -21.37 -7.63 7.14
C ASP A 265 -20.40 -6.91 6.19
N LEU A 266 -19.09 -7.11 6.36
CA LEU A 266 -18.08 -6.53 5.47
C LEU A 266 -18.32 -6.93 4.01
N TYR A 267 -18.56 -8.22 3.74
CA TYR A 267 -18.82 -8.74 2.40
C TYR A 267 -20.20 -8.33 1.86
N GLN A 268 -21.19 -8.09 2.71
CA GLN A 268 -22.51 -7.69 2.26
C GLN A 268 -22.60 -6.18 1.93
N TYR A 269 -21.91 -5.35 2.70
CA TYR A 269 -22.13 -3.90 2.67
C TYR A 269 -20.94 -3.07 2.16
N ILE A 270 -19.75 -3.67 2.04
CA ILE A 270 -18.52 -2.89 1.77
C ILE A 270 -17.72 -3.45 0.58
N SER A 271 -17.57 -4.76 0.44
CA SER A 271 -16.67 -5.38 -0.55
C SER A 271 -17.31 -6.43 -1.44
#